data_AF-A0A2D0H9E9-F1
#
_entry.id   AF-A0A2D0H9E9-F1
#
_cell.length_a   1.000
_cell.length_b   1.000
_cell.length_c   1.000
_cell.angle_alpha   90.00
_cell.angle_beta   90.00
_cell.angle_gamma   90.00
#
_symmetry.space_group_name_H-M   'P 1'
#
loop_
_entity.id
_entity.type
_entity.pdbx_description
1 polymer ?
#
loop_
_entity_poly.entity_id
_entity_poly.type
_entity_poly.pdbx_seq_one_letter_code
_entity_poly.pdbx_strand_id
1 'polypeptide(L)'
;MLQLPDSPPRMKTLVSVDESYKLCRHLTAKYAKTFYLGTLLMSPVKRQSIWSIYAWCRRTDELVDGPASAITTPETLDLWEQQLESIFAGCPLENYDVALADTLQRFPMDIQPFRDMIAGQRMDLYRSRYETFEELYLYCYRVAGTVGLMSTSVMGVDSTIYAAPWQQNKQPYVPTEEAIA
;
A
#
# COMPACT_ATOMS: atom_id res chain seq x y z
N MET A 1 -21.76 -33.81 30.25
CA MET A 1 -21.55 -33.74 28.79
C MET A 1 -21.28 -32.28 28.46
N LEU A 2 -20.04 -31.91 28.13
CA LEU A 2 -19.76 -30.59 27.58
C LEU A 2 -20.37 -30.54 26.17
N GLN A 3 -21.35 -29.68 25.97
CA GLN A 3 -21.85 -29.34 24.64
C GLN A 3 -20.79 -28.44 24.00
N LEU A 4 -20.06 -29.00 23.03
CA LEU A 4 -19.24 -28.22 22.11
C LEU A 4 -20.18 -27.44 21.18
N PRO A 5 -19.88 -26.19 20.82
CA PRO A 5 -20.72 -25.41 19.91
C PRO A 5 -20.81 -26.11 18.53
N ASP A 6 -22.05 -26.34 18.09
CA ASP A 6 -22.42 -26.93 16.81
C ASP A 6 -22.19 -25.94 15.65
N SER A 7 -20.93 -25.77 15.22
CA SER A 7 -20.53 -25.56 13.81
C SER A 7 -19.08 -25.07 13.73
N PRO A 8 -18.24 -25.62 12.83
CA PRO A 8 -16.96 -25.00 12.50
C PRO A 8 -17.20 -23.61 11.88
N PRO A 9 -16.30 -22.63 12.11
CA PRO A 9 -16.41 -21.33 11.47
C PRO A 9 -16.48 -21.52 9.95
N ARG A 10 -17.53 -20.99 9.33
CA ARG A 10 -17.76 -21.08 7.88
C ARG A 10 -16.60 -20.38 7.18
N MET A 11 -15.67 -21.15 6.60
CA MET A 11 -14.55 -20.58 5.84
C MET A 11 -15.11 -19.70 4.71
N LYS A 12 -14.77 -18.41 4.74
CA LYS A 12 -15.17 -17.45 3.72
C LYS A 12 -14.49 -17.85 2.41
N THR A 13 -15.27 -18.24 1.41
CA THR A 13 -14.73 -18.54 0.08
C THR A 13 -14.25 -17.25 -0.57
N LEU A 14 -12.95 -17.15 -0.82
CA LEU A 14 -12.35 -16.00 -1.48
C LEU A 14 -12.61 -16.03 -3.00
N VAL A 15 -12.62 -14.86 -3.61
CA VAL A 15 -12.74 -14.71 -5.07
C VAL A 15 -11.47 -15.20 -5.79
N SER A 16 -11.58 -15.43 -7.10
CA SER A 16 -10.40 -15.72 -7.93
C SER A 16 -9.46 -14.51 -8.01
N VAL A 17 -8.21 -14.74 -8.42
CA VAL A 17 -7.20 -13.69 -8.62
C VAL A 17 -7.70 -12.62 -9.61
N ASP A 18 -8.30 -13.03 -10.72
CA ASP A 18 -8.82 -12.10 -11.73
C ASP A 18 -9.95 -11.23 -11.18
N GLU A 19 -10.87 -11.81 -10.42
CA GLU A 19 -11.96 -11.07 -9.78
C GLU A 19 -11.42 -10.13 -8.69
N SER A 20 -10.40 -10.56 -7.93
CA SER A 20 -9.73 -9.70 -6.95
C SER A 20 -9.10 -8.47 -7.62
N TYR A 21 -8.37 -8.63 -8.72
CA TYR A 21 -7.82 -7.49 -9.46
C TYR A 21 -8.91 -6.59 -10.05
N LYS A 22 -10.06 -7.15 -10.48
CA LYS A 22 -11.21 -6.33 -10.89
C LYS A 22 -11.74 -5.50 -9.73
N LEU A 23 -11.86 -6.06 -8.52
CA LEU A 23 -12.26 -5.30 -7.33
C LEU A 23 -11.28 -4.16 -7.05
N CYS A 24 -9.97 -4.45 -7.07
CA CYS A 24 -8.92 -3.44 -6.90
C CYS A 24 -9.06 -2.32 -7.93
N ARG A 25 -9.22 -2.67 -9.22
CA ARG A 25 -9.42 -1.71 -10.32
C ARG A 25 -10.61 -0.78 -10.06
N HIS A 26 -11.77 -1.34 -9.69
CA HIS A 26 -12.96 -0.53 -9.46
C HIS A 26 -12.78 0.44 -8.29
N LEU A 27 -12.13 -0.02 -7.21
CA LEU A 27 -11.81 0.81 -6.06
C LEU A 27 -10.84 1.94 -6.45
N THR A 28 -9.73 1.63 -7.12
CA THR A 28 -8.77 2.64 -7.59
C THR A 28 -9.42 3.66 -8.53
N ALA A 29 -10.23 3.21 -9.50
CA ALA A 29 -10.92 4.10 -10.44
C ALA A 29 -11.93 5.04 -9.76
N LYS A 30 -12.56 4.58 -8.66
CA LYS A 30 -13.54 5.36 -7.90
C LYS A 30 -12.88 6.44 -7.05
N TYR A 31 -11.84 6.08 -6.29
CA TYR A 31 -11.26 6.94 -5.26
C TYR A 31 -10.02 7.72 -5.73
N ALA A 32 -9.38 7.31 -6.82
CA ALA A 32 -8.08 7.83 -7.26
C ALA A 32 -8.07 8.16 -8.76
N LYS A 33 -8.98 9.00 -9.24
CA LYS A 33 -9.19 9.23 -10.69
C LYS A 33 -7.90 9.56 -11.46
N THR A 34 -7.11 10.51 -10.98
CA THR A 34 -5.84 10.92 -11.62
C THR A 34 -4.81 9.81 -11.60
N PHE A 35 -4.64 9.16 -10.44
CA PHE A 35 -3.73 8.02 -10.27
C PHE A 35 -4.13 6.85 -11.17
N TYR A 36 -5.41 6.48 -11.18
CA TYR A 36 -5.98 5.46 -12.06
C TYR A 36 -5.68 5.75 -13.53
N LEU A 37 -5.92 6.98 -13.99
CA LEU A 37 -5.58 7.38 -15.36
C LEU A 37 -4.08 7.21 -15.65
N GLY A 38 -3.20 7.57 -14.71
CA GLY A 38 -1.75 7.36 -14.83
C GLY A 38 -1.38 5.88 -15.00
N THR A 39 -2.03 4.98 -14.25
CA THR A 39 -1.79 3.52 -14.40
C THR A 39 -2.17 2.97 -15.78
N LEU A 40 -3.00 3.68 -16.55
CA LEU A 40 -3.37 3.28 -17.91
C LEU A 40 -2.22 3.41 -18.92
N LEU A 41 -1.08 3.99 -18.52
CA LEU A 41 0.15 4.03 -19.31
C LEU A 41 1.07 2.82 -19.06
N MET A 42 0.80 2.01 -18.03
CA MET A 42 1.62 0.85 -17.66
C MET A 42 1.20 -0.42 -18.42
N SER A 43 2.08 -1.43 -18.49
CA SER A 43 1.69 -2.74 -19.00
C SER A 43 0.54 -3.36 -18.17
N PRO A 44 -0.27 -4.27 -18.74
CA PRO A 44 -1.41 -4.88 -18.04
C PRO A 44 -1.06 -5.51 -16.68
N VAL A 45 0.08 -6.22 -16.60
CA VAL A 45 0.54 -6.85 -15.36
C VAL A 45 0.91 -5.80 -14.31
N LYS A 46 1.72 -4.79 -14.69
CA LYS A 46 2.14 -3.74 -13.76
C LYS A 46 0.97 -2.91 -13.24
N ARG A 47 0.02 -2.51 -14.10
CA ARG A 47 -1.15 -1.73 -13.63
C ARG A 47 -2.01 -2.52 -12.66
N GLN A 48 -2.20 -3.82 -12.87
CA GLN A 48 -2.98 -4.68 -11.97
C GLN A 48 -2.34 -4.73 -10.58
N SER A 49 -1.02 -4.91 -10.54
CA SER A 49 -0.25 -4.88 -9.29
C SER A 49 -0.24 -3.50 -8.60
N ILE A 50 -0.22 -2.41 -9.36
CA ILE A 50 -0.38 -1.07 -8.77
C ILE A 50 -1.80 -0.87 -8.20
N TRP A 51 -2.84 -1.41 -8.84
CA TRP A 51 -4.19 -1.34 -8.29
C TRP A 51 -4.35 -2.13 -6.99
N SER A 52 -3.71 -3.30 -6.86
CA SER A 52 -3.77 -4.06 -5.59
C SER A 52 -3.07 -3.33 -4.46
N ILE A 53 -1.89 -2.73 -4.71
CA ILE A 53 -1.20 -1.86 -3.74
C ILE A 53 -2.10 -0.70 -3.33
N TYR A 54 -2.63 0.05 -4.30
CA TYR A 54 -3.52 1.18 -3.99
C TYR A 54 -4.76 0.75 -3.21
N ALA A 55 -5.37 -0.39 -3.56
CA ALA A 55 -6.53 -0.90 -2.85
C ALA A 55 -6.22 -1.27 -1.40
N TRP A 56 -5.04 -1.81 -1.12
CA TRP A 56 -4.58 -2.02 0.24
C TRP A 56 -4.36 -0.69 0.97
N CYS A 57 -3.63 0.25 0.37
CA CYS A 57 -3.41 1.59 0.95
C CYS A 57 -4.72 2.30 1.28
N ARG A 58 -5.68 2.32 0.35
CA ARG A 58 -6.98 2.96 0.59
C ARG A 58 -7.77 2.28 1.71
N ARG A 59 -7.74 0.94 1.78
CA ARG A 59 -8.39 0.21 2.89
C ARG A 59 -7.73 0.53 4.23
N THR A 60 -6.41 0.70 4.25
CA THR A 60 -5.65 1.14 5.42
C THR A 60 -6.06 2.55 5.86
N ASP A 61 -6.13 3.53 4.94
CA ASP A 61 -6.58 4.90 5.25
C ASP A 61 -8.03 4.94 5.78
N GLU A 62 -8.93 4.16 5.19
CA GLU A 62 -10.34 4.11 5.60
C GLU A 62 -10.53 3.62 7.05
N LEU A 63 -9.53 2.97 7.65
CA LEU A 63 -9.59 2.63 9.08
C LEU A 63 -9.62 3.88 9.95
N VAL A 64 -8.93 4.96 9.60
CA VAL A 64 -8.87 6.18 10.42
C VAL A 64 -9.58 7.38 9.80
N ASP A 65 -9.85 7.35 8.50
CA ASP A 65 -10.55 8.42 7.78
C ASP A 65 -11.98 8.03 7.34
N GLY A 66 -12.32 6.74 7.41
CA GLY A 66 -13.60 6.23 6.93
C GLY A 66 -14.76 6.47 7.89
N PRO A 67 -15.99 6.06 7.52
CA PRO A 67 -17.18 6.26 8.37
C PRO A 67 -17.11 5.59 9.74
N ALA A 68 -16.25 4.57 9.88
CA ALA A 68 -16.02 3.84 11.13
C ALA A 68 -14.82 4.37 11.93
N SER A 69 -14.17 5.46 11.51
CA SER A 69 -12.98 6.00 12.18
C SER A 69 -13.19 6.34 13.65
N ALA A 70 -14.39 6.81 14.00
CA ALA A 70 -14.75 7.16 15.37
C ALA A 70 -14.68 5.99 16.37
N ILE A 71 -14.69 4.74 15.88
CA ILE A 71 -14.57 3.53 16.70
C ILE A 71 -13.24 2.80 16.48
N THR A 72 -12.33 3.36 15.69
CA THR A 72 -11.03 2.75 15.43
C THR A 72 -10.13 2.89 16.65
N THR A 73 -9.48 1.78 16.99
CA THR A 73 -8.64 1.63 18.17
C THR A 73 -7.25 1.15 17.76
N PRO A 74 -6.23 1.25 18.63
CA PRO A 74 -4.95 0.59 18.42
C PRO A 74 -5.11 -0.91 18.10
N GLU A 75 -6.03 -1.59 18.76
CA GLU A 75 -6.32 -3.00 18.55
C GLU A 75 -6.86 -3.27 17.14
N THR A 76 -7.65 -2.34 16.58
CA THR A 76 -8.08 -2.41 15.16
C THR A 76 -6.87 -2.41 14.22
N LEU A 77 -5.86 -1.58 14.49
CA LEU A 77 -4.65 -1.49 13.69
C LEU A 77 -3.72 -2.69 13.90
N ASP A 78 -3.70 -3.27 15.10
CA ASP A 78 -2.96 -4.51 15.38
C ASP A 78 -3.56 -5.71 14.64
N LEU A 79 -4.90 -5.81 14.57
CA LEU A 79 -5.59 -6.82 13.76
C LEU A 79 -5.31 -6.62 12.27
N TRP A 80 -5.26 -5.37 11.80
CA TRP A 80 -4.90 -5.05 10.42
C TRP A 80 -3.45 -5.44 10.09
N GLU A 81 -2.52 -5.21 11.02
CA GLU A 81 -1.12 -5.63 10.88
C GLU A 81 -1.00 -7.17 10.87
N GLN A 82 -1.75 -7.89 11.69
CA GLN A 82 -1.81 -9.36 11.62
C GLN A 82 -2.34 -9.85 10.26
N GLN A 83 -3.35 -9.18 9.69
CA GLN A 83 -3.83 -9.48 8.35
C GLN A 83 -2.73 -9.22 7.30
N LEU A 84 -1.99 -8.12 7.41
CA LEU A 84 -0.82 -7.84 6.55
C LEU A 84 0.21 -8.98 6.62
N GLU A 85 0.59 -9.45 7.81
CA GLU A 85 1.51 -10.59 7.97
C GLU A 85 0.96 -11.85 7.29
N SER A 86 -0.34 -12.12 7.43
CA SER A 86 -1.00 -13.25 6.78
C SER A 86 -0.90 -13.17 5.25
N ILE A 87 -1.09 -11.97 4.67
CA ILE A 87 -0.94 -11.74 3.22
C ILE A 87 0.49 -12.02 2.78
N PHE A 88 1.48 -11.52 3.50
CA PHE A 88 2.91 -11.74 3.20
C PHE A 88 3.33 -13.20 3.37
N ALA A 89 2.66 -13.96 4.23
CA ALA A 89 2.80 -15.41 4.34
C ALA A 89 2.07 -16.19 3.22
N GLY A 90 1.39 -15.51 2.30
CA GLY A 90 0.64 -16.14 1.20
C GLY A 90 -0.76 -16.63 1.59
N CYS A 91 -1.27 -16.19 2.74
CA CYS A 91 -2.57 -16.56 3.30
C CYS A 91 -3.53 -15.36 3.27
N PRO A 92 -4.17 -15.04 2.13
CA PRO A 92 -5.14 -13.94 2.06
C PRO A 92 -6.37 -14.26 2.92
N LEU A 93 -6.94 -13.25 3.59
CA LEU A 93 -8.11 -13.39 4.45
C LEU A 93 -9.37 -12.74 3.84
N GLU A 94 -9.18 -11.77 2.95
CA GLU A 94 -10.25 -11.06 2.25
C GLU A 94 -10.08 -11.03 0.73
N ASN A 95 -11.16 -10.66 0.03
CA ASN A 95 -11.17 -10.69 -1.43
C ASN A 95 -10.11 -9.79 -2.08
N TYR A 96 -9.82 -8.62 -1.50
CA TYR A 96 -8.77 -7.72 -1.99
C TYR A 96 -7.36 -8.24 -1.71
N ASP A 97 -7.20 -9.06 -0.66
CA ASP A 97 -5.91 -9.60 -0.24
C ASP A 97 -5.37 -10.60 -1.27
N VAL A 98 -6.27 -11.30 -1.98
CA VAL A 98 -5.90 -12.27 -3.02
C VAL A 98 -5.04 -11.63 -4.11
N ALA A 99 -5.40 -10.44 -4.60
CA ALA A 99 -4.62 -9.72 -5.60
C ALA A 99 -3.30 -9.19 -5.04
N LEU A 100 -3.26 -8.77 -3.78
CA LEU A 100 -2.00 -8.34 -3.15
C LEU A 100 -1.05 -9.52 -2.96
N ALA A 101 -1.54 -10.67 -2.49
CA ALA A 101 -0.76 -11.89 -2.36
C ALA A 101 -0.18 -12.36 -3.71
N ASP A 102 -0.99 -12.38 -4.79
CA ASP A 102 -0.49 -12.67 -6.15
C ASP A 102 0.52 -11.60 -6.63
N THR A 103 0.31 -10.32 -6.31
CA THR A 103 1.27 -9.26 -6.61
C THR A 103 2.61 -9.48 -5.91
N LEU A 104 2.62 -9.85 -4.63
CA LEU A 104 3.84 -10.11 -3.85
C LEU A 104 4.63 -11.30 -4.40
N GLN A 105 3.95 -12.30 -4.97
CA GLN A 105 4.62 -13.43 -5.64
C GLN A 105 5.31 -13.01 -6.95
N ARG A 106 4.73 -12.05 -7.69
CA ARG A 106 5.27 -11.55 -8.96
C ARG A 106 6.36 -10.51 -8.78
N PHE A 107 6.19 -9.65 -7.77
CA PHE A 107 7.04 -8.52 -7.46
C PHE A 107 7.39 -8.59 -5.97
N PRO A 108 8.52 -9.23 -5.61
CA PRO A 108 8.96 -9.27 -4.23
C PRO A 108 9.09 -7.85 -3.66
N MET A 109 8.45 -7.62 -2.51
CA MET A 109 8.46 -6.35 -1.80
C MET A 109 8.91 -6.57 -0.37
N ASP A 110 9.57 -5.57 0.19
CA ASP A 110 9.77 -5.49 1.63
C ASP A 110 8.41 -5.22 2.30
N ILE A 111 8.14 -5.88 3.42
CA ILE A 111 6.95 -5.63 4.24
C ILE A 111 7.07 -4.31 5.02
N GLN A 112 8.28 -3.82 5.25
CA GLN A 112 8.51 -2.66 6.12
C GLN A 112 7.73 -1.40 5.70
N PRO A 113 7.67 -0.99 4.41
CA PRO A 113 6.82 0.13 4.01
C PRO A 113 5.34 -0.04 4.36
N PHE A 114 4.83 -1.28 4.38
CA PHE A 114 3.44 -1.55 4.76
C PHE A 114 3.24 -1.37 6.26
N ARG A 115 4.15 -1.88 7.08
CA ARG A 115 4.15 -1.65 8.53
C ARG A 115 4.29 -0.16 8.88
N ASP A 116 5.16 0.55 8.16
CA ASP A 116 5.38 1.98 8.35
C ASP A 116 4.12 2.79 7.99
N MET A 117 3.37 2.39 6.96
CA MET A 117 2.08 3.00 6.64
C MET A 117 1.06 2.79 7.77
N ILE A 118 0.97 1.58 8.34
CA ILE A 118 0.09 1.32 9.51
C ILE A 118 0.56 2.17 10.71
N ALA A 119 1.87 2.30 10.92
CA ALA A 119 2.42 3.19 11.95
C ALA A 119 2.08 4.67 11.70
N GLY A 120 1.92 5.08 10.44
CA GLY A 120 1.37 6.38 10.06
C GLY A 120 -0.08 6.54 10.54
N GLN A 121 -0.94 5.56 10.24
CA GLN A 121 -2.34 5.58 10.69
C GLN A 121 -2.46 5.59 12.23
N ARG A 122 -1.53 4.95 12.94
CA ARG A 122 -1.45 5.03 14.42
C ARG A 122 -1.19 6.45 14.92
N MET A 123 -0.49 7.29 14.15
CA MET A 123 -0.27 8.70 14.50
C MET A 123 -1.59 9.48 14.43
N ASP A 124 -2.44 9.19 13.45
CA ASP A 124 -3.72 9.86 13.23
C ASP A 124 -4.77 9.59 14.32
N LEU A 125 -4.60 8.53 15.11
CA LEU A 125 -5.49 8.25 16.27
C LEU A 125 -5.41 9.31 17.37
N TYR A 126 -4.29 10.02 17.48
CA TYR A 126 -4.02 10.90 18.63
C TYR A 126 -3.51 12.29 18.25
N ARG A 127 -2.92 12.46 17.06
CA ARG A 127 -2.23 13.69 16.67
C ARG A 127 -2.98 14.39 15.55
N SER A 128 -3.20 15.69 15.72
CA SER A 128 -3.75 16.58 14.69
C SER A 128 -2.80 17.71 14.30
N ARG A 129 -1.63 17.82 14.96
CA ARG A 129 -0.62 18.85 14.71
C ARG A 129 0.78 18.32 15.05
N TYR A 130 1.77 18.78 14.27
CA TYR A 130 3.19 18.50 14.45
C TYR A 130 3.93 19.78 14.83
N GLU A 131 4.85 19.70 15.77
CA GLU A 131 5.56 20.86 16.30
C GLU A 131 6.77 21.23 15.45
N THR A 132 7.42 20.23 14.84
CA THR A 132 8.59 20.43 13.99
C THR A 132 8.40 19.87 12.59
N PHE A 133 9.21 20.35 11.65
CA PHE A 133 9.20 19.86 10.27
C PHE A 133 9.61 18.38 10.21
N GLU A 134 10.55 17.93 11.03
CA GLU A 134 11.00 16.53 11.07
C GLU A 134 9.87 15.59 11.48
N GLU A 135 9.02 16.00 12.42
CA GLU A 135 7.83 15.23 12.80
C GLU A 135 6.81 15.14 11.66
N LEU A 136 6.55 16.27 10.98
CA LEU A 136 5.68 16.30 9.80
C LEU A 136 6.27 15.47 8.65
N TYR A 137 7.58 15.55 8.44
CA TYR A 137 8.28 14.79 7.40
C TYR A 137 8.15 13.28 7.65
N LEU A 138 8.34 12.83 8.91
CA LEU A 138 8.15 11.44 9.28
C LEU A 138 6.71 10.99 9.01
N TYR A 139 5.72 11.82 9.33
CA TYR A 139 4.32 11.54 9.03
C TYR A 139 4.11 11.39 7.51
N CYS A 140 4.52 12.37 6.71
CA CYS A 140 4.43 12.35 5.24
C CYS A 140 5.14 11.14 4.63
N TYR A 141 6.31 10.76 5.16
CA TYR A 141 6.99 9.54 4.77
C TYR A 141 6.10 8.31 5.00
N ARG A 142 5.52 8.17 6.20
CA ARG A 142 4.70 7.01 6.56
C ARG A 142 3.42 6.91 5.75
N VAL A 143 2.68 8.00 5.55
CA VAL A 143 1.36 7.96 4.89
C VAL A 143 1.42 8.14 3.37
N ALA A 144 2.54 8.61 2.80
CA ALA A 144 2.68 8.80 1.36
C ALA A 144 3.99 8.27 0.77
N GLY A 145 5.13 8.49 1.44
CA GLY A 145 6.44 8.00 0.97
C GLY A 145 6.49 6.47 0.85
N THR A 146 5.90 5.76 1.80
CA THR A 146 5.75 4.29 1.80
C THR A 146 5.02 3.77 0.56
N VAL A 147 3.96 4.46 0.10
CA VAL A 147 3.22 4.10 -1.12
C VAL A 147 4.14 4.16 -2.35
N GLY A 148 5.04 5.14 -2.39
CA GLY A 148 6.10 5.23 -3.38
C GLY A 148 7.02 4.03 -3.33
N LEU A 149 7.53 3.66 -2.15
CA LEU A 149 8.41 2.50 -1.97
C LEU A 149 7.75 1.18 -2.41
N MET A 150 6.47 0.95 -2.06
CA MET A 150 5.71 -0.22 -2.51
C MET A 150 5.58 -0.24 -4.04
N SER A 151 5.22 0.90 -4.62
CA SER A 151 4.98 1.03 -6.07
C SER A 151 6.26 0.85 -6.88
N THR A 152 7.40 1.27 -6.33
CA THR A 152 8.71 1.18 -6.96
C THR A 152 9.10 -0.26 -7.30
N SER A 153 8.77 -1.25 -6.46
CA SER A 153 9.03 -2.67 -6.77
C SER A 153 8.29 -3.18 -8.01
N VAL A 154 7.13 -2.59 -8.34
CA VAL A 154 6.37 -2.92 -9.56
C VAL A 154 6.87 -2.13 -10.76
N MET A 155 7.14 -0.83 -10.56
CA MET A 155 7.59 0.04 -11.65
C MET A 155 8.99 -0.34 -12.12
N GLY A 156 9.86 -0.74 -11.18
CA GLY A 156 11.27 -0.98 -11.38
C GLY A 156 12.08 0.32 -11.23
N VAL A 157 13.30 0.19 -10.71
CA VAL A 157 14.29 1.26 -10.67
C VAL A 157 15.42 0.88 -11.61
N ASP A 158 15.77 1.77 -12.52
CA ASP A 158 17.00 1.62 -13.26
C ASP A 158 18.17 1.94 -12.33
N SER A 159 19.01 0.94 -12.05
CA SER A 159 20.20 1.10 -11.22
C SER A 159 21.36 1.73 -11.98
N THR A 160 21.23 1.95 -13.29
CA THR A 160 22.25 2.63 -14.06
C THR A 160 22.16 4.13 -13.80
N ILE A 161 23.23 4.69 -13.22
CA ILE A 161 23.38 6.14 -13.00
C ILE A 161 23.73 6.82 -14.34
N TYR A 162 23.02 6.53 -15.43
CA TYR A 162 23.24 7.21 -16.70
C TYR A 162 21.89 7.37 -17.38
N ALA A 163 21.29 8.53 -17.14
CA ALA A 163 21.22 9.57 -18.15
C ALA A 163 20.31 9.14 -19.30
N ALA A 164 19.18 9.84 -19.43
CA ALA A 164 18.31 9.72 -20.59
C ALA A 164 19.15 9.60 -21.87
N PRO A 165 18.72 8.88 -22.92
CA PRO A 165 19.60 8.45 -24.04
C PRO A 165 20.51 9.54 -24.63
N TRP A 166 20.13 10.82 -24.52
CA TRP A 166 20.86 12.02 -24.92
C TRP A 166 21.89 12.58 -23.91
N GLN A 167 22.12 11.93 -22.77
CA GLN A 167 23.01 12.37 -21.68
C GLN A 167 24.18 11.41 -21.39
N GLN A 168 24.35 10.33 -22.17
CA GLN A 168 25.39 9.31 -21.95
C GLN A 168 26.82 9.86 -21.82
N ASN A 169 27.09 11.08 -22.33
CA ASN A 169 28.41 11.73 -22.29
C ASN A 169 28.49 12.97 -21.38
N LYS A 170 27.49 13.24 -20.54
CA LYS A 170 27.50 14.41 -19.64
C LYS A 170 27.71 13.97 -18.19
N GLN A 171 28.54 14.70 -17.45
CA GLN A 171 28.62 14.48 -16.00
C GLN A 171 27.26 14.79 -15.36
N PRO A 172 26.80 13.95 -14.41
CA PRO A 172 25.53 14.17 -13.74
C PRO A 172 25.56 15.53 -13.03
N TYR A 173 24.60 16.39 -13.35
CA TYR A 173 24.37 17.62 -12.61
C TYR A 173 23.80 17.25 -11.25
N VAL A 174 24.61 17.42 -10.20
CA VAL A 174 24.17 17.34 -8.82
C VAL A 174 23.76 18.77 -8.44
N PRO A 175 22.47 19.06 -8.19
CA PRO A 175 22.06 20.37 -7.73
C PRO A 175 22.81 20.71 -6.43
N THR A 176 23.45 21.88 -6.38
CA THR A 176 24.04 22.44 -5.16
C THR A 176 22.94 22.86 -4.18
N GLU A 177 23.31 23.07 -2.91
CA GLU A 177 22.43 23.34 -1.75
C GLU A 177 21.36 24.43 -1.95
N GLU A 178 21.49 25.26 -2.99
CA GLU A 178 20.55 26.33 -3.39
C GLU A 178 19.15 25.82 -3.80
N ALA A 179 18.95 24.51 -3.97
CA ALA A 179 17.66 23.89 -4.26
C ALA A 179 16.87 23.43 -3.02
N ILE A 180 17.39 23.63 -1.81
CA ILE A 180 16.67 23.39 -0.55
C ILE A 180 16.02 24.72 -0.14
N ALA A 181 14.72 24.85 -0.37
CA ALA A 181 13.91 25.97 0.12
C ALA A 181 13.58 25.81 1.61
#